data_AF-A0AAV2YNL8-F1
#
_entry.id   AF-A0AAV2YNL8-F1
#
_cell.length_a   1.000
_cell.length_b   1.000
_cell.length_c   1.000
_cell.angle_alpha   90.00
_cell.angle_beta   90.00
_cell.angle_gamma   90.00
#
_symmetry.space_group_name_H-M   'P 1'
#
loop_
_entity.id
_entity.type
_entity.pdbx_description
1 polymer ?
#
loop_
_entity_poly.entity_id
_entity_poly.type
_entity_poly.pdbx_seq_one_letter_code
_entity_poly.pdbx_strand_id
1 'polypeptide(L)'
;MKILSHSSAVLAIGAAALALHGAAAQNSSDVGPGVVEAPDVESVELPESLEAATSVELVTNWGAAVTRVWQDGAWGVKFADNVHSTDQRWFYDAGARTIQAGTGNLCLAVSDNAVVDGRPKVLVAPCVGGAATQKWDVYGSQALVSGTNRNLCLDADRSTGWLVQVWWCDPNQPNDNQRWRFVGGPSPGPSPSPSPVKLRGSYEYKGREAGNVPGSYDQVTSLGGCVKRTVSHNSRVGPLNEEVSLVFRGPMDIEQIAVYDGQAGSWRRVSSYDRASGNTNNLVFMNNKNIDWTGSSHGPQGYASFDGLTSVGQPTRFGGWLAEATDPSNNYGGPGVHSGAEVNIMTGEKCNGQCIGFHGANDHHGWGGGRKMFVTKVKMPSSNKAPNQPAVWMLNAQVLHSNQYTCNCRGMGPRGGCGELDIAEVIETNPGRDRVSTHYYFYDGSIVSPNGDNWAPRPWDRPTVYITLIDEEQKNGLIKILEVEDFDFSQQSLSVDLITSLVNA
;
A
#
# COMPACT_ATOMS: atom_id res chain seq x y z
N MET A 1 67.14 12.47 24.52
CA MET A 1 67.32 13.80 25.15
C MET A 1 65.93 14.34 25.46
N LYS A 2 65.69 14.68 26.73
CA LYS A 2 64.57 15.43 27.38
C LYS A 2 63.81 16.44 26.46
N ILE A 3 62.52 16.80 26.57
CA ILE A 3 61.52 16.71 27.67
C ILE A 3 60.13 17.29 27.23
N LEU A 4 59.03 16.74 27.80
CA LEU A 4 57.71 17.30 28.23
C LEU A 4 56.79 18.07 27.23
N SER A 5 55.44 18.10 27.32
CA SER A 5 54.35 17.54 28.16
C SER A 5 53.02 18.14 27.63
N HIS A 6 51.84 17.50 27.67
CA HIS A 6 50.88 17.51 28.79
C HIS A 6 49.71 16.53 28.56
N SER A 7 49.28 15.91 29.65
CA SER A 7 48.17 14.95 29.88
C SER A 7 46.78 15.62 29.90
N SER A 8 45.66 14.92 29.74
CA SER A 8 44.93 14.11 30.76
C SER A 8 43.82 13.31 30.04
N ALA A 9 43.65 11.98 30.14
CA ALA A 9 43.36 11.06 31.23
C ALA A 9 41.88 11.04 31.70
N VAL A 10 41.13 9.98 31.35
CA VAL A 10 40.07 9.38 32.17
C VAL A 10 40.14 7.86 32.02
N LEU A 11 40.21 7.17 33.16
CA LEU A 11 40.39 5.73 33.33
C LEU A 11 39.06 5.09 33.77
N ALA A 12 38.90 3.81 33.41
CA ALA A 12 37.80 2.92 33.78
C ALA A 12 37.90 2.40 35.24
N ILE A 13 37.03 1.40 35.54
CA ILE A 13 36.87 0.54 36.75
C ILE A 13 35.70 1.01 37.62
N GLY A 14 34.78 0.20 38.14
CA GLY A 14 34.61 -1.26 38.26
C GLY A 14 33.54 -1.53 39.34
N ALA A 15 32.97 -2.73 39.32
CA ALA A 15 31.77 -3.16 40.06
C ALA A 15 31.85 -3.16 41.60
N ALA A 16 30.69 -3.14 42.28
CA ALA A 16 30.41 -3.98 43.45
C ALA A 16 28.91 -3.97 43.83
N ALA A 17 28.33 -5.16 43.95
CA ALA A 17 27.06 -5.40 44.63
C ALA A 17 27.30 -5.55 46.14
N LEU A 18 26.38 -5.07 46.97
CA LEU A 18 26.27 -5.48 48.37
C LEU A 18 24.82 -5.38 48.84
N ALA A 19 24.27 -6.51 49.29
CA ALA A 19 23.01 -6.62 50.00
C ALA A 19 23.25 -6.54 51.52
N LEU A 20 22.36 -5.91 52.27
CA LEU A 20 22.16 -6.21 53.70
C LEU A 20 20.79 -5.70 54.21
N HIS A 21 19.97 -6.67 54.58
CA HIS A 21 19.01 -6.82 55.70
C HIS A 21 18.43 -5.60 56.42
N GLY A 22 17.15 -5.72 56.75
CA GLY A 22 16.30 -4.67 57.27
C GLY A 22 16.28 -4.50 58.79
N ALA A 23 15.53 -3.49 59.23
CA ALA A 23 14.86 -3.43 60.53
C ALA A 23 13.74 -2.39 60.46
N ALA A 24 12.62 -2.74 61.06
CA ALA A 24 11.34 -2.04 61.04
C ALA A 24 11.30 -0.82 61.97
N ALA A 25 10.45 0.16 61.64
CA ALA A 25 9.83 1.06 62.60
C ALA A 25 8.36 1.28 62.21
N GLN A 26 7.49 1.10 63.19
CA GLN A 26 6.04 1.06 63.10
C GLN A 26 5.40 2.46 63.24
N ASN A 27 4.37 2.67 62.41
CA ASN A 27 3.03 3.22 62.72
C ASN A 27 2.84 4.73 62.96
N SER A 28 2.10 5.38 62.04
CA SER A 28 0.89 6.16 62.38
C SER A 28 0.02 6.40 61.14
N SER A 29 -1.07 5.64 61.06
CA SER A 29 -2.42 6.02 60.60
C SER A 29 -2.57 7.14 59.54
N ASP A 30 -2.95 6.74 58.32
CA ASP A 30 -4.19 7.25 57.72
C ASP A 30 -4.74 6.26 56.69
N VAL A 31 -6.05 6.00 56.77
CA VAL A 31 -6.76 4.98 56.01
C VAL A 31 -7.12 5.52 54.63
N GLY A 32 -6.37 5.13 53.60
CA GLY A 32 -6.81 5.21 52.20
C GLY A 32 -7.54 3.92 51.79
N PRO A 33 -8.58 3.98 50.93
CA PRO A 33 -9.23 2.77 50.44
C PRO A 33 -8.20 1.95 49.66
N GLY A 34 -8.20 0.64 49.92
CA GLY A 34 -7.13 -0.28 49.57
C GLY A 34 -6.75 -0.29 48.10
N VAL A 35 -5.46 -0.51 47.86
CA VAL A 35 -4.97 -1.03 46.59
C VAL A 35 -5.60 -2.40 46.39
N VAL A 36 -6.64 -2.45 45.57
CA VAL A 36 -7.18 -3.71 45.05
C VAL A 36 -6.23 -4.11 43.93
N GLU A 37 -5.48 -5.20 44.10
CA GLU A 37 -4.86 -5.88 42.96
C GLU A 37 -5.96 -6.18 41.94
N ALA A 38 -5.78 -5.70 40.71
CA ALA A 38 -6.73 -5.92 39.65
C ALA A 38 -6.85 -7.44 39.39
N PRO A 39 -8.06 -8.02 39.40
CA PRO A 39 -8.23 -9.42 39.03
C PRO A 39 -7.83 -9.60 37.56
N ASP A 40 -7.28 -10.77 37.22
CA ASP A 40 -7.03 -11.18 35.85
C ASP A 40 -8.33 -11.06 35.04
N VAL A 41 -8.35 -10.11 34.09
CA VAL A 41 -9.55 -9.77 33.32
C VAL A 41 -9.58 -10.61 32.05
N GLU A 42 -10.50 -11.56 31.98
CA GLU A 42 -10.84 -12.30 30.75
C GLU A 42 -11.25 -11.31 29.64
N SER A 43 -10.76 -11.57 28.42
CA SER A 43 -11.11 -10.83 27.21
C SER A 43 -12.62 -10.95 26.93
N VAL A 44 -13.30 -9.82 26.82
CA VAL A 44 -14.71 -9.76 26.42
C VAL A 44 -14.80 -9.90 24.90
N GLU A 45 -15.65 -10.80 24.42
CA GLU A 45 -16.01 -10.90 23.00
C GLU A 45 -16.65 -9.59 22.53
N LEU A 46 -16.07 -8.97 21.50
CA LEU A 46 -16.66 -7.82 20.84
C LEU A 46 -17.96 -8.25 20.14
N PRO A 47 -18.95 -7.36 19.98
CA PRO A 47 -20.12 -7.66 19.16
C PRO A 47 -19.66 -8.13 17.77
N GLU A 48 -20.31 -9.15 17.22
CA GLU A 48 -20.03 -9.79 15.91
C GLU A 48 -19.94 -8.77 14.74
N SER A 49 -20.45 -7.54 14.93
CA SER A 49 -20.39 -6.41 13.99
C SER A 49 -19.11 -5.55 14.04
N LEU A 50 -18.17 -5.80 14.96
CA LEU A 50 -16.94 -5.01 15.16
C LEU A 50 -15.65 -5.74 14.75
N GLU A 51 -15.74 -6.99 14.29
CA GLU A 51 -14.55 -7.81 13.98
C GLU A 51 -13.90 -7.52 12.61
N ALA A 52 -14.55 -6.71 11.77
CA ALA A 52 -13.96 -6.12 10.57
C ALA A 52 -13.72 -4.62 10.81
N ALA A 53 -12.66 -4.04 10.23
CA ALA A 53 -12.43 -2.60 10.23
C ALA A 53 -13.62 -1.88 9.56
N THR A 54 -14.60 -1.50 10.36
CA THR A 54 -15.83 -0.82 9.91
C THR A 54 -15.62 0.67 10.06
N SER A 55 -16.16 1.46 9.11
CA SER A 55 -16.23 2.91 9.29
C SER A 55 -17.14 3.22 10.46
N VAL A 56 -16.61 3.88 11.46
CA VAL A 56 -17.30 4.25 12.69
C VAL A 56 -17.22 5.76 12.87
N GLU A 57 -18.27 6.33 13.41
CA GLU A 57 -18.17 7.65 14.02
C GLU A 57 -17.84 7.42 15.49
N LEU A 58 -16.78 8.07 15.95
CA LEU A 58 -16.45 8.10 17.36
C LEU A 58 -17.32 9.17 18.02
N VAL A 59 -18.42 8.75 18.64
CA VAL A 59 -19.46 9.64 19.16
C VAL A 59 -19.51 9.52 20.68
N THR A 60 -19.58 10.66 21.35
CA THR A 60 -19.87 10.73 22.79
C THR A 60 -21.23 10.10 23.14
N ASN A 61 -21.45 9.74 24.41
CA ASN A 61 -22.74 9.18 24.87
C ASN A 61 -23.95 10.13 24.63
N TRP A 62 -23.70 11.43 24.48
CA TRP A 62 -24.74 12.42 24.17
C TRP A 62 -24.83 12.84 22.70
N GLY A 63 -24.10 12.19 21.79
CA GLY A 63 -24.33 12.33 20.34
C GLY A 63 -23.43 13.33 19.61
N ALA A 64 -22.45 13.96 20.28
CA ALA A 64 -21.43 14.77 19.61
C ALA A 64 -20.32 13.88 19.03
N ALA A 65 -19.86 14.18 17.82
CA ALA A 65 -18.82 13.40 17.12
C ALA A 65 -17.43 14.00 17.35
N VAL A 66 -16.42 13.14 17.45
CA VAL A 66 -15.01 13.57 17.41
C VAL A 66 -14.68 14.02 16.00
N THR A 67 -14.30 15.27 15.86
CA THR A 67 -13.89 15.89 14.60
C THR A 67 -12.42 16.25 14.63
N ARG A 68 -11.73 16.01 13.52
CA ARG A 68 -10.37 16.48 13.33
C ARG A 68 -10.37 17.98 13.11
N VAL A 69 -9.40 18.65 13.71
CA VAL A 69 -9.19 20.09 13.51
C VAL A 69 -7.71 20.36 13.26
N TRP A 70 -7.42 21.21 12.28
CA TRP A 70 -6.09 21.76 12.09
C TRP A 70 -5.97 23.05 12.90
N GLN A 71 -5.11 23.08 13.91
CA GLN A 71 -4.90 24.25 14.78
C GLN A 71 -3.40 24.38 15.10
N ASP A 72 -2.88 25.61 15.03
CA ASP A 72 -1.50 25.94 15.40
C ASP A 72 -0.42 25.07 14.73
N GLY A 73 -0.63 24.72 13.46
CA GLY A 73 0.31 23.94 12.66
C GLY A 73 0.32 22.43 12.94
N ALA A 74 -0.65 21.91 13.69
CA ALA A 74 -0.80 20.48 13.96
C ALA A 74 -2.26 20.02 13.88
N TRP A 75 -2.47 18.72 13.59
CA TRP A 75 -3.78 18.10 13.71
C TRP A 75 -4.10 17.75 15.17
N GLY A 76 -5.26 18.18 15.62
CA GLY A 76 -5.86 17.82 16.90
C GLY A 76 -7.28 17.28 16.72
N VAL A 77 -7.96 17.07 17.84
CA VAL A 77 -9.36 16.65 17.88
C VAL A 77 -10.17 17.54 18.81
N LYS A 78 -11.43 17.72 18.44
CA LYS A 78 -12.49 18.32 19.25
C LYS A 78 -13.74 17.46 19.12
N PHE A 79 -14.70 17.60 20.03
CA PHE A 79 -16.04 17.13 19.72
C PHE A 79 -16.83 18.28 19.08
N ALA A 80 -17.79 17.94 18.22
CA ALA A 80 -18.67 18.89 17.55
C ALA A 80 -20.02 18.23 17.26
N ASP A 81 -21.00 19.01 16.81
CA ASP A 81 -22.27 18.46 16.33
C ASP A 81 -21.99 17.40 15.26
N ASN A 82 -22.68 16.28 15.34
CA ASN A 82 -22.50 15.19 14.39
C ASN A 82 -23.14 15.58 13.05
N VAL A 83 -22.31 16.04 12.12
CA VAL A 83 -22.71 16.48 10.77
C VAL A 83 -22.26 15.49 9.71
N HIS A 84 -21.77 14.31 10.11
CA HIS A 84 -21.31 13.23 9.24
C HIS A 84 -20.24 13.68 8.21
N SER A 85 -19.39 14.63 8.60
CA SER A 85 -18.31 15.13 7.75
C SER A 85 -17.16 14.13 7.62
N THR A 86 -16.33 14.30 6.60
CA THR A 86 -15.11 13.50 6.40
C THR A 86 -14.12 13.58 7.57
N ASP A 87 -14.14 14.68 8.33
CA ASP A 87 -13.31 14.88 9.51
C ASP A 87 -13.86 14.20 10.77
N GLN A 88 -15.10 13.71 10.72
CA GLN A 88 -15.77 12.96 11.79
C GLN A 88 -15.75 11.44 11.54
N ARG A 89 -15.20 11.00 10.40
CA ARG A 89 -15.09 9.59 10.04
C ARG A 89 -13.84 8.98 10.66
N TRP A 90 -14.01 7.86 11.34
CA TRP A 90 -12.93 7.09 11.96
C TRP A 90 -13.06 5.60 11.62
N PHE A 91 -11.99 4.84 11.83
CA PHE A 91 -11.94 3.39 11.68
C PHE A 91 -11.25 2.82 12.90
N TYR A 92 -11.91 1.92 13.62
CA TYR A 92 -11.27 1.19 14.70
C TYR A 92 -10.78 -0.16 14.15
N ASP A 93 -9.47 -0.39 14.23
CA ASP A 93 -8.84 -1.67 13.94
C ASP A 93 -8.61 -2.38 15.27
N ALA A 94 -9.41 -3.42 15.56
CA ALA A 94 -9.32 -4.18 16.80
C ALA A 94 -8.01 -4.97 16.93
N GLY A 95 -7.44 -5.44 15.80
CA GLY A 95 -6.19 -6.20 15.79
C GLY A 95 -4.97 -5.31 16.04
N ALA A 96 -4.91 -4.16 15.37
CA ALA A 96 -3.88 -3.16 15.58
C ALA A 96 -4.10 -2.33 16.86
N ARG A 97 -5.34 -2.31 17.36
CA ARG A 97 -5.85 -1.46 18.45
C ARG A 97 -5.69 0.02 18.15
N THR A 98 -5.91 0.42 16.90
CA THR A 98 -5.72 1.80 16.44
C THR A 98 -7.03 2.43 16.00
N ILE A 99 -7.19 3.73 16.26
CA ILE A 99 -8.29 4.54 15.72
C ILE A 99 -7.73 5.41 14.60
N GLN A 100 -8.03 5.05 13.36
CA GLN A 100 -7.54 5.71 12.16
C GLN A 100 -8.57 6.73 11.67
N ALA A 101 -8.11 7.88 11.20
CA ALA A 101 -8.96 8.87 10.58
C ALA A 101 -9.43 8.40 9.21
N GLY A 102 -10.59 8.92 8.79
CA GLY A 102 -11.22 8.61 7.51
C GLY A 102 -10.36 8.87 6.27
N THR A 103 -9.34 9.73 6.39
CA THR A 103 -8.45 10.15 5.31
C THR A 103 -7.04 10.45 5.84
N GLY A 104 -6.02 10.34 4.98
CA GLY A 104 -4.68 10.90 5.23
C GLY A 104 -3.66 10.02 5.96
N ASN A 105 -3.92 8.73 6.18
CA ASN A 105 -3.06 7.82 6.98
C ASN A 105 -2.70 8.41 8.36
N LEU A 106 -3.73 8.85 9.07
CA LEU A 106 -3.63 9.56 10.33
C LEU A 106 -4.31 8.74 11.44
N CYS A 107 -3.72 8.71 12.62
CA CYS A 107 -4.17 7.95 13.78
C CYS A 107 -4.40 8.88 14.97
N LEU A 108 -5.45 8.60 15.76
CA LEU A 108 -5.67 9.24 17.05
C LEU A 108 -4.54 8.80 18.00
N ALA A 109 -3.89 9.75 18.65
CA ALA A 109 -2.73 9.49 19.48
C ALA A 109 -2.75 10.33 20.75
N VAL A 110 -2.02 9.87 21.76
CA VAL A 110 -1.56 10.70 22.88
C VAL A 110 -0.15 11.21 22.62
N SER A 111 0.15 12.44 23.02
CA SER A 111 1.46 13.05 22.83
C SER A 111 2.47 12.55 23.86
N ASP A 112 3.68 12.23 23.41
CA ASP A 112 4.80 11.97 24.32
C ASP A 112 5.40 13.25 24.92
N ASN A 113 5.17 14.40 24.29
CA ASN A 113 5.90 15.65 24.58
C ASN A 113 5.00 16.83 24.91
N ALA A 114 3.70 16.76 24.59
CA ALA A 114 2.74 17.83 24.87
C ALA A 114 1.77 17.41 25.97
N VAL A 115 1.55 18.31 26.93
CA VAL A 115 0.73 18.08 28.11
C VAL A 115 -0.37 19.12 28.19
N VAL A 116 -1.59 18.73 28.55
CA VAL A 116 -2.74 19.57 28.87
C VAL A 116 -3.25 19.16 30.25
N ASP A 117 -3.38 20.11 31.17
CA ASP A 117 -3.82 19.88 32.55
C ASP A 117 -3.06 18.73 33.25
N GLY A 118 -1.74 18.68 33.07
CA GLY A 118 -0.88 17.66 33.68
C GLY A 118 -0.94 16.27 33.05
N ARG A 119 -1.63 16.08 31.92
CA ARG A 119 -1.71 14.80 31.19
C ARG A 119 -1.35 14.93 29.70
N PRO A 120 -0.97 13.85 29.02
CA PRO A 120 -0.70 13.86 27.59
C PRO A 120 -1.81 14.49 26.75
N LYS A 121 -1.45 15.36 25.81
CA LYS A 121 -2.40 15.95 24.86
C LYS A 121 -2.88 14.88 23.88
N VAL A 122 -4.18 14.84 23.58
CA VAL A 122 -4.71 14.04 22.46
C VAL A 122 -4.50 14.80 21.15
N LEU A 123 -3.99 14.11 20.14
CA LEU A 123 -3.69 14.67 18.83
C LEU A 123 -3.99 13.67 17.72
N VAL A 124 -3.79 14.10 16.48
CA VAL A 124 -3.82 13.23 15.31
C VAL A 124 -2.46 13.28 14.64
N ALA A 125 -1.82 12.12 14.47
CA ALA A 125 -0.48 12.00 13.89
C ALA A 125 -0.46 10.96 12.77
N PRO A 126 0.54 10.97 11.87
CA PRO A 126 0.74 9.88 10.92
C PRO A 126 0.73 8.52 11.62
N CYS A 127 0.02 7.54 11.06
CA CYS A 127 -0.04 6.20 11.64
C CYS A 127 1.34 5.54 11.62
N VAL A 128 1.77 5.00 12.76
CA VAL A 128 3.05 4.30 12.94
C VAL A 128 2.76 2.90 13.50
N GLY A 129 3.12 1.87 12.73
CA GLY A 129 2.91 0.48 13.13
C GLY A 129 3.56 0.17 14.48
N GLY A 130 2.76 -0.35 15.42
CA GLY A 130 3.23 -0.79 16.74
C GLY A 130 3.41 0.33 17.78
N ALA A 131 3.26 1.60 17.44
CA ALA A 131 3.43 2.72 18.36
C ALA A 131 2.44 2.67 19.53
N ALA A 132 2.94 2.64 20.78
CA ALA A 132 2.09 2.56 21.96
C ALA A 132 1.18 3.79 22.13
N THR A 133 1.64 4.96 21.68
CA THR A 133 0.89 6.24 21.70
C THR A 133 -0.37 6.24 20.84
N GLN A 134 -0.47 5.32 19.88
CA GLN A 134 -1.60 5.21 18.95
C GLN A 134 -2.51 4.04 19.28
N LYS A 135 -2.22 3.31 20.36
CA LYS A 135 -3.02 2.16 20.80
C LYS A 135 -4.13 2.62 21.73
N TRP A 136 -5.34 2.15 21.45
CA TRP A 136 -6.54 2.38 22.23
C TRP A 136 -7.22 1.03 22.48
N ASP A 137 -7.22 0.62 23.74
CA ASP A 137 -7.94 -0.58 24.18
C ASP A 137 -9.40 -0.18 24.47
N VAL A 138 -10.38 -0.92 23.93
CA VAL A 138 -11.80 -0.71 24.23
C VAL A 138 -12.19 -1.59 25.42
N TYR A 139 -12.78 -0.99 26.46
CA TYR A 139 -13.16 -1.71 27.69
C TYR A 139 -14.63 -1.49 28.08
N GLY A 140 -15.24 -2.54 28.67
CA GLY A 140 -16.53 -2.45 29.37
C GLY A 140 -17.64 -1.77 28.58
N SER A 141 -18.29 -0.77 29.16
CA SER A 141 -19.33 0.06 28.50
C SER A 141 -18.74 1.08 27.51
N GLN A 142 -17.76 0.65 26.71
CA GLN A 142 -17.12 1.39 25.63
C GLN A 142 -16.24 2.58 26.08
N ALA A 143 -15.42 2.37 27.12
CA ALA A 143 -14.32 3.27 27.45
C ALA A 143 -13.12 3.03 26.52
N LEU A 144 -12.41 4.11 26.15
CA LEU A 144 -11.20 4.05 25.33
C LEU A 144 -9.96 4.32 26.17
N VAL A 145 -9.23 3.26 26.50
CA VAL A 145 -8.06 3.29 27.38
C VAL A 145 -6.78 3.45 26.56
N SER A 146 -5.93 4.37 26.99
CA SER A 146 -4.65 4.65 26.32
C SER A 146 -3.66 3.49 26.46
N GLY A 147 -3.05 3.11 25.35
CA GLY A 147 -2.02 2.06 25.30
C GLY A 147 -0.68 2.43 25.94
N THR A 148 -0.43 3.72 26.21
CA THR A 148 0.76 4.17 26.94
C THR A 148 0.56 4.22 28.45
N ASN A 149 -0.69 4.39 28.90
CA ASN A 149 -1.02 4.43 30.33
C ASN A 149 -2.47 3.99 30.55
N ARG A 150 -2.64 2.81 31.15
CA ARG A 150 -3.95 2.19 31.39
C ARG A 150 -4.83 2.91 32.40
N ASN A 151 -4.29 3.90 33.12
CA ASN A 151 -5.07 4.76 34.01
C ASN A 151 -5.66 5.97 33.29
N LEU A 152 -5.41 6.14 31.98
CA LEU A 152 -5.87 7.28 31.18
C LEU A 152 -6.85 6.85 30.09
N CYS A 153 -8.02 7.49 30.08
CA CYS A 153 -9.13 7.21 29.18
C CYS A 153 -9.42 8.44 28.32
N LEU A 154 -9.83 8.23 27.08
CA LEU A 154 -10.33 9.31 26.22
C LEU A 154 -11.57 9.93 26.88
N ASP A 155 -11.57 11.25 26.97
CA ASP A 155 -12.56 12.04 27.71
C ASP A 155 -12.94 13.28 26.88
N ALA A 156 -14.24 13.54 26.77
CA ALA A 156 -14.78 14.74 26.14
C ALA A 156 -15.60 15.54 27.14
N ASP A 157 -15.10 16.65 27.64
CA ASP A 157 -15.83 17.46 28.61
C ASP A 157 -16.41 18.74 27.98
N ARG A 158 -17.75 18.87 28.01
CA ARG A 158 -18.51 20.07 27.59
C ARG A 158 -18.08 21.35 28.30
N SER A 159 -17.55 21.26 29.52
CA SER A 159 -17.09 22.41 30.29
C SER A 159 -15.76 22.98 29.81
N THR A 160 -14.99 22.21 29.02
CA THR A 160 -13.61 22.55 28.59
C THR A 160 -13.54 23.20 27.21
N GLY A 161 -14.66 23.65 26.65
CA GLY A 161 -14.66 24.33 25.35
C GLY A 161 -14.45 23.38 24.17
N TRP A 162 -15.10 22.22 24.19
CA TRP A 162 -15.16 21.24 23.10
C TRP A 162 -13.88 20.43 22.86
N LEU A 163 -12.98 20.38 23.84
CA LEU A 163 -11.73 19.61 23.76
C LEU A 163 -11.96 18.12 23.98
N VAL A 164 -11.27 17.29 23.20
CA VAL A 164 -11.10 15.86 23.49
C VAL A 164 -9.71 15.69 24.09
N GLN A 165 -9.64 15.05 25.25
CA GLN A 165 -8.43 14.88 26.04
C GLN A 165 -8.37 13.48 26.66
N VAL A 166 -7.34 13.20 27.46
CA VAL A 166 -7.35 12.03 28.33
C VAL A 166 -7.55 12.43 29.79
N TRP A 167 -8.28 11.62 30.53
CA TRP A 167 -8.52 11.81 31.97
C TRP A 167 -8.36 10.50 32.73
N TRP A 168 -8.32 10.56 34.06
CA TRP A 168 -8.25 9.36 34.89
C TRP A 168 -9.42 8.42 34.59
N CYS A 169 -9.09 7.16 34.31
CA CYS A 169 -10.06 6.13 33.96
C CYS A 169 -10.85 5.66 35.17
N ASP A 170 -12.16 5.47 34.96
CA ASP A 170 -12.91 4.41 35.64
C ASP A 170 -13.45 3.47 34.55
N PRO A 171 -12.71 2.42 34.16
CA PRO A 171 -13.07 1.61 32.99
C PRO A 171 -14.28 0.70 33.27
N ASN A 172 -14.61 0.45 34.54
CA ASN A 172 -15.73 -0.38 34.95
C ASN A 172 -17.01 0.44 35.18
N GLN A 173 -16.87 1.73 35.48
CA GLN A 173 -17.97 2.68 35.60
C GLN A 173 -17.58 4.03 34.97
N PRO A 174 -17.37 4.07 33.64
CA PRO A 174 -16.97 5.32 33.00
C PRO A 174 -18.07 6.35 33.22
N ASN A 175 -17.66 7.55 33.60
CA ASN A 175 -18.56 8.69 33.61
C ASN A 175 -19.04 8.99 32.17
N ASP A 176 -20.08 9.79 32.03
CA ASP A 176 -20.68 10.04 30.71
C ASP A 176 -19.69 10.60 29.68
N ASN A 177 -18.63 11.31 30.13
CA ASN A 177 -17.62 11.90 29.25
C ASN A 177 -16.60 10.91 28.70
N GLN A 178 -16.51 9.71 29.29
CA GLN A 178 -15.59 8.64 28.90
C GLN A 178 -16.30 7.48 28.19
N ARG A 179 -17.62 7.62 27.95
CA ARG A 179 -18.43 6.64 27.23
C ARG A 179 -18.48 7.00 25.75
N TRP A 180 -17.96 6.12 24.93
CA TRP A 180 -17.83 6.32 23.49
C TRP A 180 -18.65 5.30 22.73
N ARG A 181 -19.54 5.76 21.87
CA ARG A 181 -20.25 4.90 20.94
C ARG A 181 -19.50 4.92 19.63
N PHE A 182 -19.13 3.73 19.18
CA PHE A 182 -18.89 3.49 17.78
C PHE A 182 -20.25 3.38 17.12
N VAL A 183 -20.78 4.52 16.69
CA VAL A 183 -21.98 4.50 15.86
C VAL A 183 -21.47 4.06 14.51
N GLY A 184 -22.01 2.96 13.96
CA GLY A 184 -21.88 2.71 12.53
C GLY A 184 -22.34 4.00 11.88
N GLY A 185 -21.39 4.80 11.38
CA GLY A 185 -21.71 6.07 10.73
C GLY A 185 -22.78 5.79 9.69
N PRO A 186 -23.62 6.78 9.30
CA PRO A 186 -24.70 6.53 8.35
C PRO A 186 -24.17 5.57 7.29
N SER A 187 -24.71 4.33 7.30
CA SER A 187 -24.54 3.44 6.15
C SER A 187 -24.83 4.35 4.99
N PRO A 188 -23.89 4.56 4.06
CA PRO A 188 -23.98 5.65 3.09
C PRO A 188 -25.41 5.64 2.61
N GLY A 189 -26.20 6.65 3.00
CA GLY A 189 -27.66 6.52 2.91
C GLY A 189 -27.95 6.30 1.46
N PRO A 190 -28.67 5.21 1.10
CA PRO A 190 -28.24 4.33 0.00
C PRO A 190 -27.21 5.02 -0.89
N SER A 191 -25.91 4.75 -0.65
CA SER A 191 -24.88 5.05 -1.63
C SER A 191 -25.52 4.72 -2.96
N PRO A 192 -25.66 5.66 -3.91
CA PRO A 192 -26.30 5.35 -5.19
C PRO A 192 -25.63 4.05 -5.62
N SER A 193 -26.40 2.95 -5.69
CA SER A 193 -25.89 1.58 -5.84
C SER A 193 -24.63 1.67 -6.65
N PRO A 194 -23.43 1.35 -6.08
CA PRO A 194 -22.14 1.91 -6.49
C PRO A 194 -22.21 2.14 -7.97
N SER A 195 -22.40 3.41 -8.38
CA SER A 195 -22.91 3.73 -9.73
C SER A 195 -22.23 2.77 -10.67
N PRO A 196 -22.97 1.83 -11.32
CA PRO A 196 -22.38 0.64 -11.89
C PRO A 196 -21.19 1.11 -12.69
N VAL A 197 -20.00 0.64 -12.28
CA VAL A 197 -18.73 1.14 -12.79
C VAL A 197 -18.90 1.27 -14.29
N LYS A 198 -18.91 2.50 -14.80
CA LYS A 198 -19.41 2.73 -16.16
C LYS A 198 -18.38 2.15 -17.11
N LEU A 199 -18.70 0.96 -17.59
CA LEU A 199 -17.81 0.13 -18.38
C LEU A 199 -17.72 0.71 -19.80
N ARG A 200 -16.50 0.88 -20.28
CA ARG A 200 -16.19 1.22 -21.68
C ARG A 200 -15.72 0.00 -22.47
N GLY A 201 -15.04 -0.92 -21.80
CA GLY A 201 -14.53 -2.15 -22.38
C GLY A 201 -14.20 -3.18 -21.30
N SER A 202 -14.30 -4.45 -21.64
CA SER A 202 -13.97 -5.57 -20.77
C SER A 202 -13.27 -6.65 -21.58
N TYR A 203 -12.23 -7.23 -21.01
CA TYR A 203 -11.57 -8.42 -21.51
C TYR A 203 -11.28 -9.35 -20.33
N GLU A 204 -11.45 -10.65 -20.53
CA GLU A 204 -11.22 -11.64 -19.49
C GLU A 204 -10.43 -12.85 -20.00
N TYR A 205 -9.54 -13.35 -19.14
CA TYR A 205 -8.93 -14.66 -19.24
C TYR A 205 -9.53 -15.57 -18.18
N LYS A 206 -9.90 -16.79 -18.57
CA LYS A 206 -10.45 -17.81 -17.66
C LYS A 206 -9.87 -19.19 -17.96
N GLY A 207 -9.84 -20.05 -16.95
CA GLY A 207 -9.39 -21.42 -17.13
C GLY A 207 -7.96 -21.45 -17.66
N ARG A 208 -7.71 -22.23 -18.71
CA ARG A 208 -6.36 -22.38 -19.27
C ARG A 208 -5.77 -21.05 -19.73
N GLU A 209 -6.59 -20.14 -20.27
CA GLU A 209 -6.16 -18.81 -20.74
C GLU A 209 -5.76 -17.90 -19.59
N ALA A 210 -6.33 -18.10 -18.39
CA ALA A 210 -5.87 -17.43 -17.17
C ALA A 210 -4.58 -18.04 -16.61
N GLY A 211 -4.03 -19.07 -17.23
CA GLY A 211 -2.87 -19.80 -16.70
C GLY A 211 -3.22 -20.93 -15.75
N ASN A 212 -4.50 -21.35 -15.66
CA ASN A 212 -4.95 -22.51 -14.88
C ASN A 212 -4.53 -23.83 -15.53
N VAL A 213 -3.23 -24.04 -15.60
CA VAL A 213 -2.55 -25.25 -16.03
C VAL A 213 -1.24 -25.38 -15.23
N PRO A 214 -0.81 -26.61 -14.89
CA PRO A 214 0.54 -26.83 -14.42
C PRO A 214 1.53 -26.41 -15.50
N GLY A 215 2.65 -25.82 -15.09
CA GLY A 215 3.73 -25.46 -16.00
C GLY A 215 5.06 -25.33 -15.28
N SER A 216 6.04 -24.84 -16.01
CA SER A 216 7.35 -24.51 -15.47
C SER A 216 7.95 -23.32 -16.19
N TYR A 217 8.84 -22.62 -15.51
CA TYR A 217 9.65 -21.55 -16.09
C TYR A 217 11.08 -21.62 -15.54
N ASP A 218 12.00 -20.91 -16.19
CA ASP A 218 13.40 -20.88 -15.79
C ASP A 218 13.69 -19.63 -14.95
N GLN A 219 13.64 -19.78 -13.63
CA GLN A 219 13.99 -18.75 -12.66
C GLN A 219 15.48 -18.39 -12.81
N VAL A 220 15.81 -17.11 -12.94
CA VAL A 220 17.20 -16.65 -12.92
C VAL A 220 17.75 -16.76 -11.50
N THR A 221 18.92 -17.36 -11.33
CA THR A 221 19.60 -17.49 -10.03
C THR A 221 20.91 -16.72 -9.98
N SER A 222 21.51 -16.41 -11.13
CA SER A 222 22.67 -15.53 -11.26
C SER A 222 22.67 -14.81 -12.59
N LEU A 223 22.93 -13.50 -12.59
CA LEU A 223 23.10 -12.73 -13.83
C LEU A 223 24.39 -13.09 -14.57
N GLY A 224 25.47 -13.36 -13.82
CA GLY A 224 26.74 -13.78 -14.39
C GLY A 224 26.57 -15.11 -15.14
N GLY A 225 26.72 -15.08 -16.46
CA GLY A 225 26.50 -16.23 -17.33
C GLY A 225 25.02 -16.62 -17.53
N CYS A 226 24.08 -15.80 -17.04
CA CYS A 226 22.64 -16.04 -17.07
C CYS A 226 22.24 -17.44 -16.59
N VAL A 227 22.64 -17.79 -15.38
CA VAL A 227 22.33 -19.10 -14.80
C VAL A 227 20.86 -19.12 -14.37
N LYS A 228 20.16 -20.16 -14.81
CA LYS A 228 18.75 -20.37 -14.49
C LYS A 228 18.52 -21.74 -13.88
N ARG A 229 17.44 -21.84 -13.11
CA ARG A 229 16.91 -23.08 -12.54
C ARG A 229 15.45 -23.21 -12.95
N THR A 230 15.10 -24.34 -13.56
CA THR A 230 13.70 -24.67 -13.84
C THR A 230 12.92 -24.84 -12.54
N VAL A 231 11.79 -24.16 -12.44
CA VAL A 231 10.84 -24.27 -11.33
C VAL A 231 9.48 -24.67 -11.88
N SER A 232 8.84 -25.64 -11.22
CA SER A 232 7.46 -26.01 -11.51
C SER A 232 6.51 -25.09 -10.77
N HIS A 233 5.43 -24.70 -11.44
CA HIS A 233 4.41 -23.81 -10.90
C HIS A 233 3.01 -24.29 -11.26
N ASN A 234 2.06 -24.05 -10.37
CA ASN A 234 0.66 -24.42 -10.58
C ASN A 234 -0.25 -23.49 -9.76
N SER A 235 -0.91 -22.55 -10.44
CA SER A 235 -1.95 -21.68 -9.88
C SER A 235 -3.03 -21.49 -10.95
N ARG A 236 -4.25 -21.12 -10.52
CA ARG A 236 -5.36 -20.83 -11.44
C ARG A 236 -5.16 -19.54 -12.24
N VAL A 237 -4.21 -18.69 -11.82
CA VAL A 237 -3.83 -17.46 -12.54
C VAL A 237 -2.40 -17.54 -13.10
N GLY A 238 -1.87 -18.77 -13.25
CA GLY A 238 -0.50 -19.01 -13.69
C GLY A 238 0.54 -18.33 -12.78
N PRO A 239 1.68 -17.88 -13.32
CA PRO A 239 2.70 -17.17 -12.55
C PRO A 239 2.26 -15.86 -11.89
N LEU A 240 1.10 -15.28 -12.27
CA LEU A 240 0.67 -14.00 -11.71
C LEU A 240 0.19 -14.08 -10.25
N ASN A 241 0.13 -15.25 -9.61
CA ASN A 241 -0.07 -15.32 -8.15
C ASN A 241 1.22 -15.02 -7.37
N GLU A 242 2.39 -15.07 -8.02
CA GLU A 242 3.65 -14.60 -7.45
C GLU A 242 3.68 -13.05 -7.41
N GLU A 243 4.80 -12.48 -6.96
CA GLU A 243 4.98 -11.03 -6.98
C GLU A 243 4.99 -10.49 -8.41
N VAL A 244 4.14 -9.50 -8.66
CA VAL A 244 4.04 -8.82 -9.96
C VAL A 244 4.19 -7.31 -9.79
N SER A 245 4.44 -6.62 -10.89
CA SER A 245 4.59 -5.17 -10.96
C SER A 245 4.07 -4.67 -12.31
N LEU A 246 3.69 -3.38 -12.37
CA LEU A 246 3.36 -2.71 -13.61
C LEU A 246 4.56 -1.98 -14.20
N VAL A 247 4.63 -2.03 -15.52
CA VAL A 247 5.55 -1.25 -16.34
C VAL A 247 4.74 -0.37 -17.28
N PHE A 248 5.25 0.84 -17.50
CA PHE A 248 4.64 1.88 -18.30
C PHE A 248 5.62 2.35 -19.36
N ARG A 249 5.14 2.55 -20.59
CA ARG A 249 5.93 3.08 -21.71
C ARG A 249 5.24 4.30 -22.32
N GLY A 250 6.03 5.33 -22.56
CA GLY A 250 5.59 6.56 -23.22
C GLY A 250 5.30 6.39 -24.72
N PRO A 251 4.63 7.39 -25.33
CA PRO A 251 4.14 8.63 -24.74
C PRO A 251 2.92 8.41 -23.84
N MET A 252 3.02 8.80 -22.56
CA MET A 252 1.98 8.51 -21.57
C MET A 252 1.94 9.53 -20.44
N ASP A 253 0.73 9.96 -20.08
CA ASP A 253 0.46 10.57 -18.78
C ASP A 253 -0.01 9.49 -17.79
N ILE A 254 0.62 9.44 -16.62
CA ILE A 254 0.23 8.62 -15.48
C ILE A 254 -0.29 9.55 -14.39
N GLU A 255 -1.60 9.54 -14.18
CA GLU A 255 -2.28 10.45 -13.25
C GLU A 255 -2.38 9.85 -11.86
N GLN A 256 -2.90 8.63 -11.75
CA GLN A 256 -3.12 7.97 -10.47
C GLN A 256 -2.93 6.46 -10.58
N ILE A 257 -2.43 5.85 -9.52
CA ILE A 257 -2.29 4.39 -9.38
C ILE A 257 -2.82 4.00 -8.01
N ALA A 258 -3.56 2.90 -7.94
CA ALA A 258 -3.90 2.24 -6.69
C ALA A 258 -3.70 0.73 -6.84
N VAL A 259 -3.13 0.09 -5.83
CA VAL A 259 -3.00 -1.37 -5.76
C VAL A 259 -3.78 -1.84 -4.54
N TYR A 260 -4.65 -2.81 -4.76
CA TYR A 260 -5.46 -3.45 -3.73
C TYR A 260 -5.01 -4.88 -3.55
N ASP A 261 -4.76 -5.23 -2.29
CA ASP A 261 -4.60 -6.60 -1.86
C ASP A 261 -5.98 -7.18 -1.54
N GLY A 262 -6.30 -8.33 -2.13
CA GLY A 262 -7.54 -9.08 -1.91
C GLY A 262 -7.36 -10.28 -0.97
N GLN A 263 -6.19 -10.45 -0.35
CA GLN A 263 -5.97 -11.53 0.62
C GLN A 263 -6.90 -11.40 1.84
N ALA A 264 -7.19 -12.53 2.49
CA ALA A 264 -8.00 -12.61 3.71
C ALA A 264 -9.46 -12.10 3.58
N GLY A 265 -10.06 -12.17 2.39
CA GLY A 265 -11.49 -11.91 2.19
C GLY A 265 -11.89 -10.44 2.15
N SER A 266 -10.94 -9.51 2.28
CA SER A 266 -11.16 -8.06 2.15
C SER A 266 -10.26 -7.47 1.07
N TRP A 267 -10.72 -6.43 0.39
CA TRP A 267 -9.94 -5.73 -0.65
C TRP A 267 -9.45 -4.40 -0.11
N ARG A 268 -8.18 -4.33 0.28
CA ARG A 268 -7.58 -3.14 0.92
C ARG A 268 -6.53 -2.52 0.01
N ARG A 269 -6.55 -1.19 -0.11
CA ARG A 269 -5.52 -0.43 -0.83
C ARG A 269 -4.20 -0.53 -0.06
N VAL A 270 -3.18 -1.11 -0.68
CA VAL A 270 -1.86 -1.34 -0.08
C VAL A 270 -0.78 -0.44 -0.67
N SER A 271 -1.03 0.15 -1.83
CA SER A 271 -0.12 1.10 -2.47
C SER A 271 -0.90 2.13 -3.30
N SER A 272 -0.35 3.33 -3.45
CA SER A 272 -0.93 4.37 -4.31
C SER A 272 0.08 5.39 -4.81
N TYR A 273 -0.23 6.01 -5.94
CA TYR A 273 0.41 7.21 -6.46
C TYR A 273 -0.64 8.21 -6.93
N ASP A 274 -0.41 9.49 -6.67
CA ASP A 274 -1.24 10.59 -7.15
C ASP A 274 -0.36 11.72 -7.68
N ARG A 275 -0.43 11.98 -8.99
CA ARG A 275 0.41 12.96 -9.70
C ARG A 275 0.21 14.38 -9.16
N ALA A 276 -1.05 14.77 -8.93
CA ALA A 276 -1.44 16.12 -8.57
C ALA A 276 -0.85 16.54 -7.22
N SER A 277 -0.95 15.68 -6.22
CA SER A 277 -0.32 15.88 -4.91
C SER A 277 1.16 15.51 -4.90
N GLY A 278 1.59 14.63 -5.81
CA GLY A 278 2.93 14.05 -5.80
C GLY A 278 3.14 12.97 -4.74
N ASN A 279 2.07 12.54 -4.05
CA ASN A 279 2.15 11.59 -2.98
C ASN A 279 2.28 10.16 -3.51
N THR A 280 3.12 9.37 -2.84
CA THR A 280 3.14 7.91 -2.94
C THR A 280 2.86 7.29 -1.58
N ASN A 281 2.27 6.10 -1.59
CA ASN A 281 2.15 5.24 -0.43
C ASN A 281 2.61 3.84 -0.85
N ASN A 282 3.60 3.30 -0.14
CA ASN A 282 4.19 1.97 -0.42
C ASN A 282 4.42 1.70 -1.92
N LEU A 283 4.95 2.71 -2.63
CA LEU A 283 5.18 2.65 -4.07
C LEU A 283 6.39 3.51 -4.40
N VAL A 284 7.32 2.95 -5.16
CA VAL A 284 8.46 3.66 -5.75
C VAL A 284 8.45 3.48 -7.26
N PHE A 285 8.85 4.52 -7.99
CA PHE A 285 9.09 4.43 -9.43
C PHE A 285 10.54 4.06 -9.68
N MET A 286 10.74 3.09 -10.56
CA MET A 286 12.05 2.57 -10.93
C MET A 286 12.17 2.45 -12.45
N ASN A 287 13.39 2.26 -12.94
CA ASN A 287 13.66 2.00 -14.35
C ASN A 287 14.89 1.11 -14.52
N ASN A 288 15.09 0.64 -15.75
CA ASN A 288 16.22 -0.22 -16.11
C ASN A 288 17.44 0.59 -16.59
N LYS A 289 17.73 1.71 -15.91
CA LYS A 289 18.82 2.65 -16.27
C LYS A 289 20.05 2.58 -15.36
N ASN A 290 20.04 1.75 -14.32
CA ASN A 290 21.19 1.50 -13.46
C ASN A 290 21.97 0.27 -13.96
N ILE A 291 22.44 0.32 -15.20
CA ILE A 291 23.01 -0.85 -15.89
C ILE A 291 24.41 -1.16 -15.35
N ASP A 292 24.60 -2.40 -14.89
CA ASP A 292 25.92 -2.99 -14.70
C ASP A 292 26.35 -3.72 -15.99
N TRP A 293 27.21 -3.06 -16.78
CA TRP A 293 27.74 -3.62 -18.03
C TRP A 293 28.70 -4.80 -17.83
N THR A 294 29.18 -5.03 -16.60
CA THR A 294 29.97 -6.22 -16.28
C THR A 294 29.08 -7.45 -16.08
N GLY A 295 27.78 -7.25 -15.84
CA GLY A 295 26.78 -8.29 -15.63
C GLY A 295 27.01 -9.13 -14.36
N SER A 296 27.80 -8.63 -13.41
CA SER A 296 28.35 -9.45 -12.33
C SER A 296 27.97 -8.98 -10.92
N SER A 297 27.47 -7.74 -10.76
CA SER A 297 27.26 -7.13 -9.44
C SER A 297 25.79 -6.84 -9.09
N HIS A 298 24.94 -6.45 -10.04
CA HIS A 298 23.50 -6.22 -9.81
C HIS A 298 22.67 -6.18 -11.10
N GLY A 299 21.33 -6.27 -10.98
CA GLY A 299 20.39 -6.03 -12.09
C GLY A 299 20.30 -4.55 -12.48
N PRO A 300 19.68 -4.21 -13.63
CA PRO A 300 19.67 -2.86 -14.17
C PRO A 300 18.72 -1.89 -13.43
N GLN A 301 17.99 -2.39 -12.44
CA GLN A 301 17.06 -1.63 -11.63
C GLN A 301 17.72 -0.49 -10.87
N GLY A 302 17.13 0.70 -10.98
CA GLY A 302 17.41 1.84 -10.13
C GLY A 302 16.20 2.75 -10.03
N TYR A 303 16.21 3.69 -9.07
CA TYR A 303 15.11 4.64 -8.94
C TYR A 303 15.01 5.53 -10.18
N ALA A 304 13.79 5.80 -10.62
CA ALA A 304 13.55 6.64 -11.78
C ALA A 304 13.73 8.12 -11.44
N SER A 305 14.30 8.90 -12.37
CA SER A 305 14.23 10.35 -12.34
C SER A 305 12.79 10.86 -12.48
N PHE A 306 12.57 12.15 -12.25
CA PHE A 306 11.26 12.79 -12.38
C PHE A 306 10.57 12.52 -13.72
N ASP A 307 11.34 12.40 -14.81
CA ASP A 307 10.87 12.12 -16.18
C ASP A 307 11.07 10.66 -16.62
N GLY A 308 11.59 9.80 -15.74
CA GLY A 308 11.86 8.39 -16.03
C GLY A 308 13.04 8.11 -16.96
N LEU A 309 13.75 9.13 -17.47
CA LEU A 309 14.79 8.95 -18.49
C LEU A 309 16.15 8.50 -17.93
N THR A 310 16.40 8.73 -16.64
CA THR A 310 17.68 8.43 -15.98
C THR A 310 17.47 7.72 -14.65
N SER A 311 18.53 7.08 -14.15
CA SER A 311 18.52 6.52 -12.80
C SER A 311 19.05 7.51 -11.78
N VAL A 312 18.46 7.53 -10.59
CA VAL A 312 18.87 8.36 -9.45
C VAL A 312 19.12 7.50 -8.21
N GLY A 313 19.93 8.02 -7.28
CA GLY A 313 20.40 7.23 -6.13
C GLY A 313 19.39 7.00 -5.00
N GLN A 314 18.22 7.65 -5.03
CA GLN A 314 17.19 7.59 -3.98
C GLN A 314 15.79 7.70 -4.59
N PRO A 315 14.74 7.21 -3.91
CA PRO A 315 13.35 7.39 -4.37
C PRO A 315 13.07 8.87 -4.64
N THR A 316 12.63 9.17 -5.86
CA THR A 316 12.31 10.52 -6.30
C THR A 316 10.85 10.55 -6.73
N ARG A 317 10.18 11.69 -6.49
CA ARG A 317 8.83 11.92 -7.02
C ARG A 317 8.86 11.79 -8.54
N PHE A 318 8.02 10.91 -9.07
CA PHE A 318 7.79 10.83 -10.51
C PHE A 318 6.84 11.93 -10.98
N GLY A 319 7.11 12.50 -12.16
CA GLY A 319 6.38 13.64 -12.72
C GLY A 319 5.09 13.27 -13.46
N GLY A 320 4.85 11.98 -13.68
CA GLY A 320 3.66 11.47 -14.34
C GLY A 320 3.67 11.58 -15.85
N TRP A 321 4.79 11.95 -16.49
CA TRP A 321 4.91 12.02 -17.95
C TRP A 321 6.06 11.13 -18.43
N LEU A 322 5.79 10.29 -19.42
CA LEU A 322 6.78 9.51 -20.16
C LEU A 322 6.82 10.00 -21.60
N ALA A 323 8.02 10.35 -22.07
CA ALA A 323 8.24 10.83 -23.42
C ALA A 323 8.20 9.71 -24.47
N GLU A 324 8.02 10.09 -25.73
CA GLU A 324 8.30 9.23 -26.89
C GLU A 324 9.82 9.03 -27.06
N ALA A 325 10.21 8.02 -27.84
CA ALA A 325 11.57 7.76 -28.29
C ALA A 325 12.27 9.01 -28.86
N THR A 326 13.52 9.24 -28.46
CA THR A 326 14.33 10.34 -29.02
C THR A 326 14.99 9.98 -30.35
N ASP A 327 15.32 8.70 -30.56
CA ASP A 327 15.94 8.16 -31.77
C ASP A 327 15.47 6.71 -32.02
N PRO A 328 14.29 6.52 -32.63
CA PRO A 328 13.73 5.20 -32.90
C PRO A 328 14.58 4.37 -33.89
N SER A 329 15.52 4.98 -34.61
CA SER A 329 16.40 4.26 -35.55
C SER A 329 17.54 3.52 -34.86
N ASN A 330 17.87 3.90 -33.62
CA ASN A 330 18.92 3.26 -32.84
C ASN A 330 18.38 2.00 -32.14
N ASN A 331 18.46 0.84 -32.80
CA ASN A 331 18.00 -0.44 -32.26
C ASN A 331 18.69 -0.88 -30.95
N TYR A 332 19.76 -0.20 -30.53
CA TYR A 332 20.49 -0.45 -29.28
C TYR A 332 20.24 0.62 -28.21
N GLY A 333 19.45 1.65 -28.51
CA GLY A 333 19.20 2.78 -27.61
C GLY A 333 18.38 2.42 -26.38
N GLY A 334 17.56 1.36 -26.46
CA GLY A 334 16.67 0.94 -25.40
C GLY A 334 15.60 1.99 -25.05
N PRO A 335 15.01 1.90 -23.84
CA PRO A 335 13.90 2.79 -23.44
C PRO A 335 14.27 4.27 -23.39
N GLY A 336 13.38 5.13 -23.88
CA GLY A 336 13.58 6.57 -24.00
C GLY A 336 14.45 7.00 -25.19
N VAL A 337 15.14 6.08 -25.86
CA VAL A 337 15.93 6.35 -27.07
C VAL A 337 15.30 5.64 -28.26
N HIS A 338 15.28 4.31 -28.26
CA HIS A 338 14.68 3.49 -29.32
C HIS A 338 13.15 3.38 -29.18
N SER A 339 12.71 3.04 -27.97
CA SER A 339 11.30 3.02 -27.57
C SER A 339 10.98 4.25 -26.71
N GLY A 340 9.69 4.45 -26.41
CA GLY A 340 9.27 5.45 -25.44
C GLY A 340 9.99 5.31 -24.09
N ALA A 341 10.00 6.37 -23.29
CA ALA A 341 10.53 6.31 -21.93
C ALA A 341 9.77 5.25 -21.13
N GLU A 342 10.47 4.46 -20.33
CA GLU A 342 9.88 3.38 -19.55
C GLU A 342 10.20 3.50 -18.07
N VAL A 343 9.19 3.27 -17.24
CA VAL A 343 9.32 3.13 -15.79
C VAL A 343 8.49 1.94 -15.34
N ASN A 344 8.90 1.31 -14.24
CA ASN A 344 8.11 0.33 -13.51
C ASN A 344 7.81 0.85 -12.10
N ILE A 345 6.84 0.22 -11.43
CA ILE A 345 6.51 0.50 -10.03
C ILE A 345 6.84 -0.71 -9.14
N MET A 346 7.43 -0.49 -7.98
CA MET A 346 7.62 -1.54 -6.98
C MET A 346 7.04 -1.08 -5.64
N THR A 347 6.90 -1.99 -4.68
CA THR A 347 6.58 -1.59 -3.30
C THR A 347 7.72 -0.73 -2.73
N GLY A 348 7.49 -0.07 -1.59
CA GLY A 348 8.56 0.62 -0.87
C GLY A 348 9.51 -0.33 -0.13
N GLU A 349 9.22 -1.63 -0.13
CA GLU A 349 9.94 -2.65 0.63
C GLU A 349 11.05 -3.25 -0.22
N LYS A 350 12.30 -3.11 0.25
CA LYS A 350 13.45 -3.73 -0.39
C LYS A 350 13.45 -5.25 -0.22
N CYS A 351 13.95 -5.96 -1.23
CA CYS A 351 14.08 -7.42 -1.21
C CYS A 351 14.90 -7.95 -0.03
N ASN A 352 15.97 -7.26 0.38
CA ASN A 352 16.83 -7.64 1.52
C ASN A 352 17.25 -9.13 1.56
N GLY A 353 17.46 -9.77 0.41
CA GLY A 353 17.81 -11.20 0.34
C GLY A 353 16.63 -12.18 0.24
N GLN A 354 15.39 -11.69 0.19
CA GLN A 354 14.17 -12.50 0.37
C GLN A 354 13.30 -12.63 -0.88
N CYS A 355 13.52 -11.82 -1.91
CA CYS A 355 12.78 -11.93 -3.17
C CYS A 355 13.04 -13.28 -3.86
N ILE A 356 12.03 -13.78 -4.56
CA ILE A 356 12.16 -14.94 -5.44
C ILE A 356 13.09 -14.57 -6.59
N GLY A 357 13.86 -15.52 -7.12
CA GLY A 357 14.78 -15.25 -8.22
C GLY A 357 16.04 -14.52 -7.80
N PHE A 358 16.85 -14.17 -8.81
CA PHE A 358 17.93 -13.23 -8.66
C PHE A 358 17.38 -11.86 -8.25
N HIS A 359 18.04 -11.23 -7.28
CA HIS A 359 17.76 -9.86 -6.87
C HIS A 359 19.04 -9.24 -6.29
N GLY A 360 19.19 -7.94 -6.47
CA GLY A 360 20.29 -7.12 -5.96
C GLY A 360 19.85 -6.15 -4.86
N ALA A 361 20.79 -5.32 -4.41
CA ALA A 361 20.58 -4.36 -3.32
C ALA A 361 19.59 -3.22 -3.63
N ASN A 362 19.31 -3.00 -4.92
CA ASN A 362 18.38 -1.98 -5.40
C ASN A 362 16.98 -2.53 -5.64
N ASP A 363 16.77 -3.84 -5.50
CA ASP A 363 15.48 -4.46 -5.80
C ASP A 363 14.50 -4.37 -4.63
N HIS A 364 13.23 -4.29 -4.99
CA HIS A 364 12.09 -4.18 -4.10
C HIS A 364 11.10 -5.31 -4.36
N HIS A 365 10.23 -5.59 -3.40
CA HIS A 365 9.15 -6.54 -3.57
C HIS A 365 8.13 -6.02 -4.58
N GLY A 366 7.56 -6.94 -5.37
CA GLY A 366 6.33 -6.69 -6.09
C GLY A 366 5.10 -6.95 -5.22
N TRP A 367 3.91 -6.97 -5.82
CA TRP A 367 2.68 -7.35 -5.13
C TRP A 367 2.34 -8.82 -5.39
N GLY A 368 2.51 -9.64 -4.34
CA GLY A 368 2.24 -11.09 -4.37
C GLY A 368 0.77 -11.46 -4.13
N GLY A 369 0.52 -12.76 -4.02
CA GLY A 369 -0.80 -13.34 -3.72
C GLY A 369 -1.68 -13.51 -4.96
N GLY A 370 -2.58 -14.50 -4.96
CA GLY A 370 -3.44 -14.76 -6.12
C GLY A 370 -4.71 -13.91 -6.20
N ARG A 371 -4.88 -12.95 -5.27
CA ARG A 371 -5.99 -12.00 -5.27
C ARG A 371 -5.46 -10.58 -5.10
N LYS A 372 -5.48 -9.82 -6.19
CA LYS A 372 -4.97 -8.45 -6.24
C LYS A 372 -5.58 -7.69 -7.39
N MET A 373 -5.65 -6.37 -7.23
CA MET A 373 -6.23 -5.50 -8.23
C MET A 373 -5.37 -4.25 -8.40
N PHE A 374 -5.01 -3.95 -9.63
CA PHE A 374 -4.31 -2.73 -10.00
C PHE A 374 -5.27 -1.80 -10.71
N VAL A 375 -5.31 -0.54 -10.28
CA VAL A 375 -6.10 0.51 -10.92
C VAL A 375 -5.16 1.60 -11.37
N THR A 376 -5.19 1.94 -12.67
CA THR A 376 -4.34 2.98 -13.24
C THR A 376 -5.19 3.98 -14.01
N LYS A 377 -5.02 5.27 -13.75
CA LYS A 377 -5.57 6.35 -14.56
C LYS A 377 -4.48 6.91 -15.46
N VAL A 378 -4.56 6.60 -16.75
CA VAL A 378 -3.53 6.94 -17.73
C VAL A 378 -4.13 7.58 -18.97
N LYS A 379 -3.34 8.40 -19.65
CA LYS A 379 -3.60 8.87 -21.03
C LYS A 379 -2.46 8.39 -21.90
N MET A 380 -2.75 7.98 -23.12
CA MET A 380 -1.77 7.51 -24.11
C MET A 380 -1.79 8.44 -25.33
N PRO A 381 -1.28 9.68 -25.25
CA PRO A 381 -1.41 10.65 -26.35
C PRO A 381 -0.78 10.14 -27.63
N SER A 382 -1.41 10.41 -28.78
CA SER A 382 -0.82 10.10 -30.07
C SER A 382 0.42 10.96 -30.33
N SER A 383 1.47 10.35 -30.87
CA SER A 383 2.69 11.00 -31.32
C SER A 383 2.81 10.88 -32.84
N ASN A 384 3.27 11.93 -33.50
CA ASN A 384 3.66 11.88 -34.90
C ASN A 384 5.07 11.32 -35.11
N LYS A 385 5.78 11.01 -34.02
CA LYS A 385 7.08 10.33 -34.01
C LYS A 385 6.87 8.84 -33.77
N ALA A 386 7.69 8.02 -34.43
CA ALA A 386 7.79 6.60 -34.12
C ALA A 386 8.49 6.37 -32.77
N PRO A 387 8.23 5.23 -32.08
CA PRO A 387 7.32 4.16 -32.49
C PRO A 387 5.82 4.46 -32.29
N ASN A 388 5.43 5.44 -31.46
CA ASN A 388 4.03 5.71 -31.11
C ASN A 388 3.32 4.49 -30.48
N GLN A 389 4.03 3.82 -29.56
CA GLN A 389 3.64 2.55 -28.94
C GLN A 389 3.59 2.63 -27.40
N PRO A 390 2.77 3.51 -26.81
CA PRO A 390 2.62 3.51 -25.37
C PRO A 390 1.99 2.19 -24.89
N ALA A 391 2.34 1.80 -23.66
CA ALA A 391 1.91 0.53 -23.11
C ALA A 391 1.80 0.56 -21.59
N VAL A 392 0.81 -0.14 -21.05
CA VAL A 392 0.77 -0.62 -19.66
C VAL A 392 0.81 -2.13 -19.72
N TRP A 393 1.80 -2.73 -19.08
CA TRP A 393 1.90 -4.19 -18.96
C TRP A 393 2.36 -4.57 -17.56
N MET A 394 2.15 -5.83 -17.23
CA MET A 394 2.48 -6.42 -15.95
C MET A 394 3.52 -7.50 -16.16
N LEU A 395 4.51 -7.51 -15.28
CA LEU A 395 5.55 -8.53 -15.23
C LEU A 395 5.60 -9.17 -13.87
N ASN A 396 6.02 -10.42 -13.82
CA ASN A 396 6.55 -11.00 -12.60
C ASN A 396 7.76 -10.19 -12.12
N ALA A 397 7.82 -9.87 -10.82
CA ALA A 397 8.85 -9.01 -10.23
C ALA A 397 10.27 -9.51 -10.52
N GLN A 398 10.46 -10.82 -10.63
CA GLN A 398 11.73 -11.46 -11.00
C GLN A 398 12.30 -10.95 -12.34
N VAL A 399 11.43 -10.57 -13.29
CA VAL A 399 11.85 -10.01 -14.59
C VAL A 399 12.49 -8.64 -14.42
N LEU A 400 11.98 -7.85 -13.47
CA LEU A 400 12.50 -6.52 -13.16
C LEU A 400 13.81 -6.59 -12.37
N HIS A 401 13.90 -7.52 -11.41
CA HIS A 401 15.12 -7.71 -10.59
C HIS A 401 16.34 -8.16 -11.39
N SER A 402 16.11 -8.95 -12.44
CA SER A 402 17.18 -9.56 -13.23
C SER A 402 17.57 -8.69 -14.42
N ASN A 403 16.94 -8.85 -15.58
CA ASN A 403 17.07 -7.96 -16.74
C ASN A 403 15.89 -8.15 -17.69
N GLN A 404 15.00 -7.16 -17.72
CA GLN A 404 13.72 -7.23 -18.43
C GLN A 404 13.79 -7.74 -19.88
N TYR A 405 14.87 -7.43 -20.63
CA TYR A 405 14.96 -7.75 -22.07
C TYR A 405 16.01 -8.81 -22.43
N THR A 406 16.73 -9.38 -21.46
CA THR A 406 17.78 -10.38 -21.75
C THR A 406 17.74 -11.56 -20.77
N CYS A 407 18.54 -11.51 -19.70
CA CYS A 407 18.57 -12.54 -18.69
C CYS A 407 17.42 -12.38 -17.70
N ASN A 408 16.25 -12.91 -18.05
CA ASN A 408 15.07 -12.96 -17.20
C ASN A 408 14.37 -14.33 -17.24
N CYS A 409 13.35 -14.49 -16.41
CA CYS A 409 12.52 -15.69 -16.35
C CYS A 409 11.35 -15.71 -17.33
N ARG A 410 11.00 -14.59 -18.00
CA ARG A 410 9.93 -14.52 -19.00
C ARG A 410 10.35 -15.21 -20.30
N GLY A 411 11.58 -14.99 -20.75
CA GLY A 411 12.04 -15.38 -22.07
C GLY A 411 11.85 -14.26 -23.10
N MET A 412 11.69 -14.62 -24.38
CA MET A 412 11.50 -13.68 -25.49
C MET A 412 10.41 -14.20 -26.44
N GLY A 413 9.72 -13.27 -27.10
CA GLY A 413 8.70 -13.57 -28.09
C GLY A 413 7.49 -14.28 -27.46
N PRO A 414 6.94 -15.34 -28.09
CA PRO A 414 5.73 -15.98 -27.59
C PRO A 414 5.97 -16.79 -26.31
N ARG A 415 7.23 -17.08 -25.95
CA ARG A 415 7.54 -17.70 -24.66
C ARG A 415 7.18 -16.73 -23.54
N GLY A 416 6.40 -17.22 -22.58
CA GLY A 416 5.95 -16.40 -21.47
C GLY A 416 6.66 -16.64 -20.14
N GLY A 417 7.26 -17.81 -19.95
CA GLY A 417 8.05 -18.15 -18.77
C GLY A 417 7.30 -17.83 -17.48
N CYS A 418 7.92 -16.99 -16.64
CA CYS A 418 7.35 -16.53 -15.37
C CYS A 418 6.23 -15.49 -15.50
N GLY A 419 5.76 -15.16 -16.71
CA GLY A 419 4.56 -14.34 -16.94
C GLY A 419 4.85 -12.92 -17.43
N GLU A 420 4.14 -12.53 -18.48
CA GLU A 420 3.95 -11.15 -18.95
C GLU A 420 2.48 -10.97 -19.35
N LEU A 421 1.81 -9.96 -18.80
CA LEU A 421 0.45 -9.59 -19.15
C LEU A 421 0.44 -8.17 -19.71
N ASP A 422 0.27 -8.03 -21.01
CA ASP A 422 -0.04 -6.75 -21.63
C ASP A 422 -1.47 -6.37 -21.26
N ILE A 423 -1.65 -5.23 -20.59
CA ILE A 423 -2.96 -4.78 -20.13
C ILE A 423 -3.58 -3.87 -21.19
N ALA A 424 -2.80 -2.91 -21.65
CA ALA A 424 -3.17 -1.97 -22.69
C ALA A 424 -1.91 -1.56 -23.46
N GLU A 425 -1.60 -2.29 -24.52
CA GLU A 425 -0.43 -2.04 -25.38
C GLU A 425 -0.85 -1.60 -26.78
N VAL A 426 -0.26 -0.51 -27.28
CA VAL A 426 -0.36 -0.15 -28.70
C VAL A 426 0.72 -0.91 -29.49
N ILE A 427 0.30 -1.91 -30.26
CA ILE A 427 1.18 -2.79 -31.05
C ILE A 427 1.28 -2.39 -32.53
N GLU A 428 2.32 -2.86 -33.20
CA GLU A 428 2.66 -2.54 -34.60
C GLU A 428 1.84 -3.22 -35.67
N THR A 429 1.14 -4.28 -35.30
CA THR A 429 0.19 -4.94 -36.17
C THR A 429 -1.07 -4.10 -36.41
N ASN A 430 -1.30 -3.03 -35.63
CA ASN A 430 -2.27 -1.99 -35.93
C ASN A 430 -1.58 -0.72 -36.49
N PRO A 431 -1.55 -0.52 -37.82
CA PRO A 431 -0.94 0.66 -38.42
C PRO A 431 -1.55 1.98 -37.96
N GLY A 432 -2.82 1.98 -37.54
CA GLY A 432 -3.53 3.16 -37.05
C GLY A 432 -3.07 3.64 -35.67
N ARG A 433 -2.44 2.77 -34.87
CA ARG A 433 -1.97 3.08 -33.49
C ARG A 433 -3.06 3.69 -32.60
N ASP A 434 -4.32 3.37 -32.89
CA ASP A 434 -5.53 3.98 -32.31
C ASP A 434 -6.30 3.01 -31.41
N ARG A 435 -5.78 1.80 -31.21
CA ARG A 435 -6.33 0.77 -30.33
C ARG A 435 -5.24 0.15 -29.47
N VAL A 436 -5.65 -0.42 -28.34
CA VAL A 436 -4.80 -1.15 -27.40
C VAL A 436 -5.13 -2.65 -27.45
N SER A 437 -4.11 -3.45 -27.24
CA SER A 437 -4.14 -4.91 -27.19
C SER A 437 -3.85 -5.43 -25.78
N THR A 438 -4.23 -6.68 -25.53
CA THR A 438 -3.92 -7.43 -24.31
C THR A 438 -3.44 -8.82 -24.66
N HIS A 439 -2.37 -9.28 -24.02
CA HIS A 439 -1.87 -10.64 -24.16
C HIS A 439 -1.31 -11.13 -22.84
N TYR A 440 -1.62 -12.38 -22.50
CA TYR A 440 -0.99 -13.06 -21.38
C TYR A 440 -0.07 -14.16 -21.90
N TYR A 441 1.23 -13.93 -21.77
CA TYR A 441 2.27 -14.90 -22.08
C TYR A 441 2.73 -15.56 -20.79
N PHE A 442 2.63 -16.90 -20.71
CA PHE A 442 3.17 -17.67 -19.59
C PHE A 442 3.74 -19.03 -20.04
N TYR A 443 4.64 -19.60 -19.24
CA TYR A 443 5.33 -20.87 -19.47
C TYR A 443 5.94 -20.99 -20.89
N ASP A 444 5.54 -21.99 -21.66
CA ASP A 444 6.06 -22.24 -23.00
C ASP A 444 5.39 -21.39 -24.10
N GLY A 445 4.35 -20.63 -23.75
CA GLY A 445 3.58 -19.83 -24.71
C GLY A 445 2.60 -20.63 -25.57
N SER A 446 2.33 -21.90 -25.24
CA SER A 446 1.43 -22.76 -26.01
C SER A 446 -0.05 -22.37 -25.90
N ILE A 447 -0.40 -21.61 -24.86
CA ILE A 447 -1.74 -21.06 -24.68
C ILE A 447 -1.73 -19.61 -25.10
N VAL A 448 -2.49 -19.31 -26.14
CA VAL A 448 -2.56 -17.98 -26.75
C VAL A 448 -3.78 -17.22 -26.22
N SER A 449 -3.64 -15.89 -26.14
CA SER A 449 -4.76 -15.01 -25.80
C SER A 449 -5.73 -14.92 -26.98
N PRO A 450 -6.99 -15.36 -26.84
CA PRO A 450 -7.95 -15.26 -27.93
C PRO A 450 -8.47 -13.82 -28.07
N ASN A 451 -8.42 -13.24 -29.27
CA ASN A 451 -9.03 -11.91 -29.56
C ASN A 451 -8.52 -10.75 -28.68
N GLY A 452 -7.30 -10.85 -28.14
CA GLY A 452 -6.70 -9.78 -27.33
C GLY A 452 -6.22 -8.57 -28.16
N ASP A 453 -5.96 -8.78 -29.45
CA ASP A 453 -5.57 -7.74 -30.38
C ASP A 453 -6.64 -6.66 -30.53
N ASN A 454 -6.22 -5.40 -30.34
CA ASN A 454 -7.08 -4.23 -30.52
C ASN A 454 -8.39 -4.33 -29.74
N TRP A 455 -8.40 -4.84 -28.51
CA TRP A 455 -9.64 -5.06 -27.75
C TRP A 455 -10.38 -3.75 -27.41
N ALA A 456 -9.65 -2.65 -27.16
CA ALA A 456 -10.22 -1.35 -26.80
C ALA A 456 -9.60 -0.18 -27.60
N PRO A 457 -10.29 0.98 -27.72
CA PRO A 457 -9.69 2.19 -28.27
C PRO A 457 -8.51 2.67 -27.41
N ARG A 458 -7.49 3.26 -28.04
CA ARG A 458 -6.41 3.94 -27.33
C ARG A 458 -6.94 5.22 -26.67
N PRO A 459 -6.63 5.50 -25.40
CA PRO A 459 -7.07 6.72 -24.73
C PRO A 459 -6.15 7.90 -25.06
N TRP A 460 -6.23 8.43 -26.29
CA TRP A 460 -5.29 9.44 -26.79
C TRP A 460 -5.67 10.89 -26.47
N ASP A 461 -6.95 11.18 -26.24
CA ASP A 461 -7.46 12.55 -26.01
C ASP A 461 -7.78 12.84 -24.54
N ARG A 462 -7.99 11.81 -23.71
CA ARG A 462 -8.37 11.94 -22.29
C ARG A 462 -7.75 10.86 -21.39
N PRO A 463 -7.60 11.12 -20.08
CA PRO A 463 -7.30 10.07 -19.12
C PRO A 463 -8.41 9.02 -19.05
N THR A 464 -8.01 7.76 -18.99
CA THR A 464 -8.87 6.59 -18.89
C THR A 464 -8.42 5.73 -17.72
N VAL A 465 -9.37 5.09 -17.05
CA VAL A 465 -9.07 4.16 -15.95
C VAL A 465 -9.07 2.74 -16.47
N TYR A 466 -7.96 2.04 -16.25
CA TYR A 466 -7.87 0.59 -16.40
C TYR A 466 -7.88 -0.07 -15.02
N ILE A 467 -8.70 -1.11 -14.87
CA ILE A 467 -8.70 -2.01 -13.71
C ILE A 467 -8.20 -3.37 -14.18
N THR A 468 -7.11 -3.84 -13.60
CA THR A 468 -6.60 -5.22 -13.78
C THR A 468 -6.87 -6.01 -12.51
N LEU A 469 -7.83 -6.93 -12.56
CA LEU A 469 -8.25 -7.78 -11.44
C LEU A 469 -7.70 -9.19 -11.65
N ILE A 470 -6.92 -9.68 -10.70
CA ILE A 470 -6.44 -11.07 -10.64
C ILE A 470 -7.13 -11.71 -9.45
N ASP A 471 -7.84 -12.81 -9.69
CA ASP A 471 -8.59 -13.52 -8.66
C ASP A 471 -8.52 -15.04 -8.89
N GLU A 472 -7.63 -15.71 -8.15
CA GLU A 472 -7.44 -17.15 -8.19
C GLU A 472 -8.53 -17.94 -7.46
N GLU A 473 -9.33 -17.31 -6.60
CA GLU A 473 -10.42 -17.98 -5.88
C GLU A 473 -11.61 -18.27 -6.79
N GLN A 474 -11.75 -17.53 -7.90
CA GLN A 474 -12.74 -17.84 -8.92
C GLN A 474 -12.56 -19.29 -9.41
N LYS A 475 -13.67 -20.00 -9.65
CA LYS A 475 -13.70 -21.45 -9.91
C LYS A 475 -12.69 -21.91 -10.98
N ASN A 476 -12.43 -21.08 -11.99
CA ASN A 476 -11.51 -21.37 -13.08
C ASN A 476 -10.26 -20.47 -13.10
N GLY A 477 -10.05 -19.64 -12.08
CA GLY A 477 -9.15 -18.48 -12.13
C GLY A 477 -9.72 -17.37 -13.01
N LEU A 478 -9.44 -16.13 -12.64
CA LEU A 478 -9.85 -14.95 -13.39
C LEU A 478 -8.70 -13.94 -13.46
N ILE A 479 -8.41 -13.50 -14.68
CA ILE A 479 -7.68 -12.26 -14.92
C ILE A 479 -8.61 -11.39 -15.75
N LYS A 480 -8.92 -10.19 -15.27
CA LYS A 480 -9.86 -9.29 -15.93
C LYS A 480 -9.24 -7.93 -16.14
N ILE A 481 -9.43 -7.39 -17.33
CA ILE A 481 -9.01 -6.04 -17.69
C ILE A 481 -10.27 -5.27 -18.07
N LEU A 482 -10.51 -4.18 -17.34
CA LEU A 482 -11.68 -3.33 -17.53
C LEU A 482 -11.22 -1.92 -17.88
N GLU A 483 -11.81 -1.34 -18.91
CA GLU A 483 -11.77 0.10 -19.17
C GLU A 483 -13.02 0.73 -18.57
N VAL A 484 -12.86 1.70 -17.67
CA VAL A 484 -13.97 2.32 -16.95
C VAL A 484 -13.90 3.84 -17.03
N GLU A 485 -15.06 4.51 -16.96
CA GLU A 485 -15.10 5.97 -17.06
C GLU A 485 -14.38 6.67 -15.92
N ASP A 486 -14.54 6.16 -14.70
CA ASP A 486 -13.95 6.73 -13.51
C ASP A 486 -13.82 5.69 -12.39
N PHE A 487 -12.97 5.99 -11.41
CA PHE A 487 -12.77 5.21 -10.21
C PHE A 487 -12.39 6.15 -9.06
N ASP A 488 -12.95 5.91 -7.87
CA ASP A 488 -12.60 6.70 -6.69
C ASP A 488 -11.32 6.14 -6.05
N PHE A 489 -10.20 6.75 -6.42
CA PHE A 489 -8.88 6.39 -5.91
C PHE A 489 -8.71 6.66 -4.41
N SER A 490 -9.64 7.34 -3.73
CA SER A 490 -9.53 7.63 -2.29
C SER A 490 -9.95 6.45 -1.40
N GLN A 491 -10.66 5.46 -1.95
CA GLN A 491 -11.18 4.32 -1.20
C GLN A 491 -10.04 3.44 -0.67
N GLN A 492 -9.94 3.31 0.66
CA GLN A 492 -8.97 2.41 1.30
C GLN A 492 -9.42 0.94 1.25
N SER A 493 -10.72 0.70 1.11
CA SER A 493 -11.32 -0.63 1.06
C SER A 493 -12.39 -0.68 -0.01
N LEU A 494 -12.53 -1.80 -0.70
CA LEU A 494 -13.56 -2.00 -1.73
C LEU A 494 -14.69 -2.87 -1.19
N SER A 495 -15.92 -2.49 -1.49
CA SER A 495 -17.09 -3.27 -1.09
C SER A 495 -17.18 -4.57 -1.87
N VAL A 496 -17.79 -5.58 -1.25
CA VAL A 496 -18.10 -6.86 -1.92
C VAL A 496 -18.95 -6.64 -3.17
N ASP A 497 -19.90 -5.70 -3.13
CA ASP A 497 -20.75 -5.36 -4.28
C ASP A 497 -19.95 -4.79 -5.45
N LEU A 498 -18.99 -3.88 -5.17
CA LEU A 498 -18.12 -3.33 -6.20
C LEU A 498 -17.30 -4.45 -6.84
N ILE A 499 -16.64 -5.28 -6.04
CA ILE A 499 -15.84 -6.40 -6.55
C ILE A 499 -16.70 -7.37 -7.36
N THR A 500 -17.88 -7.73 -6.86
CA THR A 500 -18.83 -8.59 -7.57
C THR A 500 -19.25 -7.96 -8.90
N SER A 501 -19.48 -6.66 -8.93
CA SER A 501 -19.79 -5.95 -10.18
C SER A 501 -18.63 -5.99 -11.17
N LEU A 502 -17.38 -5.79 -10.71
CA LEU A 502 -16.19 -5.86 -11.56
C LEU A 502 -15.98 -7.29 -12.10
N VAL A 503 -16.15 -8.31 -11.26
CA VAL A 503 -16.07 -9.73 -11.66
C VAL A 503 -17.12 -10.07 -12.72
N ASN A 504 -18.32 -9.50 -12.64
CA ASN A 504 -19.43 -9.78 -13.55
C ASN A 504 -19.48 -8.88 -14.81
N ALA A 505 -18.69 -7.80 -14.86
CA ALA A 505 -18.71 -6.75 -15.90
C ALA A 505 -18.38 -7.17 -17.34
#